data_AF-A0A6V8EBL9-F1
#
_entry.id   AF-A0A6V8EBL9-F1
#
_cell.length_a   1.000
_cell.length_b   1.000
_cell.length_c   1.000
_cell.angle_alpha   90.00
_cell.angle_beta   90.00
_cell.angle_gamma   90.00
#
_symmetry.space_group_name_H-M   'P 1'
#
loop_
_entity.id
_entity.type
_entity.pdbx_description
1 polymer ?
#
loop_
_entity_poly.entity_id
_entity_poly.type
_entity_poly.pdbx_seq_one_letter_code
_entity_poly.pdbx_strand_id
1 'polypeptide(L)'
;MAEEFTIEQWDQIIAKFTSTFEGLGTVLHNAEMASFTSRAPDVETGIAIYSDGQFSASMPLHGIDSIVRKVIFTNEAITLRGESVDYTYRIPPEILRHRGE
;
A
#
# COMPACT_ATOMS: atom_id res chain seq x y z
N MET A 1 -2.28 7.12 -14.52
CA MET A 1 -1.12 6.39 -15.05
C MET A 1 -0.54 5.56 -13.92
N ALA A 2 0.06 4.40 -14.20
CA ALA A 2 0.75 3.62 -13.18
C ALA A 2 2.16 4.18 -12.96
N GLU A 3 2.58 4.28 -11.71
CA GLU A 3 3.92 4.73 -11.32
C GLU A 3 4.65 3.59 -10.63
N GLU A 4 5.84 3.24 -11.11
CA GLU A 4 6.63 2.11 -10.62
C GLU A 4 7.89 2.60 -9.93
N PHE A 5 8.18 2.01 -8.76
CA PHE A 5 9.37 2.27 -7.97
C PHE A 5 10.02 0.94 -7.58
N THR A 6 11.35 0.92 -7.55
CA THR A 6 12.10 -0.14 -6.87
C THR A 6 12.06 0.08 -5.36
N ILE A 7 12.17 -0.98 -4.57
CA ILE A 7 12.10 -0.87 -3.10
C ILE A 7 13.18 0.06 -2.50
N GLU A 8 14.31 0.20 -3.20
CA GLU A 8 15.42 1.10 -2.83
C GLU A 8 15.04 2.58 -2.96
N GLN A 9 13.99 2.92 -3.72
CA GLN A 9 13.48 4.29 -3.88
C GLN A 9 12.50 4.65 -2.75
N TRP A 10 12.88 4.36 -1.51
CA TRP A 10 11.98 4.37 -0.36
C TRP A 10 11.31 5.72 -0.08
N ASP A 11 12.06 6.83 -0.15
CA ASP A 11 11.49 8.18 0.03
C ASP A 11 10.39 8.50 -1.00
N GLN A 12 10.57 8.03 -2.25
CA GLN A 12 9.57 8.21 -3.31
C GLN A 12 8.35 7.33 -3.07
N ILE A 13 8.56 6.11 -2.56
CA ILE A 13 7.49 5.19 -2.17
C ILE A 13 6.66 5.82 -1.04
N ILE A 14 7.28 6.37 0.01
CA ILE A 14 6.55 7.06 1.10
C ILE A 14 5.71 8.21 0.55
N ALA A 15 6.33 9.09 -0.24
CA ALA A 15 5.64 10.24 -0.81
C ALA A 15 4.44 9.80 -1.66
N LYS A 16 4.62 8.77 -2.50
CA LYS A 16 3.56 8.27 -3.35
C LYS A 16 2.46 7.55 -2.55
N PHE A 17 2.84 6.70 -1.60
CA PHE A 17 1.92 5.98 -0.73
C PHE A 17 1.03 6.95 0.05
N THR A 18 1.63 7.99 0.61
CA THR A 18 0.91 9.04 1.35
C THR A 18 -0.09 9.74 0.46
N SER A 19 0.33 10.15 -0.74
CA SER A 19 -0.57 10.77 -1.72
C SER A 19 -1.68 9.83 -2.21
N THR A 20 -1.40 8.54 -2.39
CA THR A 20 -2.40 7.55 -2.84
C THR A 20 -3.51 7.34 -1.80
N PHE A 21 -3.19 7.38 -0.51
CA PHE A 21 -4.16 7.14 0.57
C PHE A 21 -4.64 8.40 1.29
N GLU A 22 -4.22 9.57 0.83
CA GLU A 22 -4.61 10.85 1.42
C GLU A 22 -6.15 10.98 1.48
N GLY A 23 -6.66 11.30 2.67
CA GLY A 23 -8.10 11.44 2.93
C GLY A 23 -8.89 10.13 3.04
N LEU A 24 -8.30 8.97 2.75
CA LEU A 24 -8.99 7.68 2.71
C LEU A 24 -9.01 6.92 4.03
N GLY A 25 -8.22 7.37 5.01
CA GLY A 25 -8.05 6.70 6.29
C GLY A 25 -6.82 7.21 7.02
N THR A 26 -6.27 6.39 7.90
CA THR A 26 -5.03 6.72 8.62
C THR A 26 -3.84 6.24 7.82
N VAL A 27 -2.94 7.17 7.48
CA VAL A 27 -1.65 6.86 6.87
C VAL A 27 -0.56 7.16 7.89
N LEU A 28 0.31 6.17 8.14
CA LEU A 28 1.49 6.31 8.98
C LEU A 28 2.73 5.97 8.16
N HIS A 29 3.82 6.70 8.37
CA HIS A 29 5.10 6.34 7.78
C HIS A 29 6.26 6.76 8.68
N ASN A 30 7.38 6.07 8.55
CA ASN A 30 8.66 6.41 9.14
C ASN A 30 9.79 5.96 8.20
N ALA A 31 11.03 5.95 8.67
CA ALA A 31 12.18 5.55 7.86
C ALA A 31 12.13 4.09 7.36
N GLU A 32 11.33 3.23 7.97
CA GLU A 32 11.34 1.77 7.75
C GLU A 32 9.98 1.22 7.28
N MET A 33 8.90 1.98 7.42
CA MET A 33 7.52 1.50 7.19
C MET A 33 6.64 2.60 6.60
N ALA A 34 5.76 2.21 5.68
CA ALA A 34 4.59 2.99 5.27
C ALA A 34 3.33 2.11 5.39
N SER A 35 2.29 2.60 6.06
CA SER A 35 1.08 1.83 6.30
C SER A 35 -0.19 2.65 6.16
N PHE A 36 -1.25 1.96 5.75
CA PHE A 36 -2.60 2.48 5.61
C PHE A 36 -3.56 1.59 6.40
N THR A 37 -4.48 2.22 7.12
CA THR A 37 -5.63 1.57 7.74
C THR A 37 -6.89 2.38 7.43
N SER A 38 -7.95 1.71 6.99
CA SER A 38 -9.24 2.33 6.75
C SER A 38 -9.86 2.91 8.03
N ARG A 39 -10.74 3.89 7.88
CA ARG A 39 -11.48 4.49 9.00
C ARG A 39 -12.82 3.78 9.20
N ALA A 40 -13.29 3.67 10.44
CA ALA A 40 -14.67 3.28 10.70
C ALA A 40 -15.63 4.39 10.21
N PRO A 41 -16.85 4.05 9.73
CA PRO A 41 -17.49 2.74 9.68
C PRO A 41 -17.26 1.96 8.37
N ASP A 42 -16.27 2.35 7.55
CA ASP A 42 -15.98 1.66 6.29
C ASP A 42 -15.46 0.23 6.55
N VAL A 43 -15.33 -0.55 5.48
CA VAL A 43 -14.73 -1.89 5.52
C VAL A 43 -13.36 -1.87 6.19
N GLU A 44 -13.14 -2.71 7.20
CA GLU A 44 -11.87 -2.83 7.91
C GLU A 44 -10.82 -3.46 6.99
N THR A 45 -9.81 -2.68 6.62
CA THR A 45 -8.74 -3.12 5.73
C THR A 45 -7.49 -2.26 5.92
N GLY A 46 -6.34 -2.83 5.58
CA GLY A 46 -5.06 -2.14 5.69
C GLY A 46 -3.95 -2.84 4.93
N ILE A 47 -2.90 -2.09 4.68
CA ILE A 47 -1.66 -2.56 4.06
C ILE A 47 -0.47 -1.82 4.67
N ALA A 48 0.61 -2.54 4.92
CA ALA A 48 1.89 -2.00 5.34
C ALA A 48 3.00 -2.54 4.43
N ILE A 49 3.91 -1.67 4.02
CA ILE A 49 5.13 -2.01 3.27
C ILE A 49 6.31 -1.56 4.12
N TYR A 50 7.39 -2.33 4.10
CA TYR A 50 8.62 -2.04 4.83
C TYR A 50 9.77 -1.76 3.85
N SER A 51 10.74 -0.94 4.27
CA SER A 51 11.88 -0.52 3.44
C SER A 51 12.82 -1.66 3.03
N ASP A 52 12.77 -2.78 3.74
CA ASP A 52 13.50 -4.00 3.42
C ASP A 52 12.76 -4.92 2.42
N GLY A 53 11.56 -4.52 2.00
CA GLY A 53 10.73 -5.25 1.05
C GLY A 53 9.76 -6.24 1.68
N GLN A 54 9.68 -6.33 3.01
CA GLN A 54 8.57 -7.03 3.66
C GLN A 54 7.25 -6.26 3.46
N PHE A 55 6.12 -6.94 3.59
CA PHE A 55 4.80 -6.29 3.60
C PHE A 55 3.79 -7.09 4.42
N SER A 56 2.72 -6.43 4.83
CA SER A 56 1.56 -7.03 5.51
C SER A 56 0.29 -6.44 4.93
N ALA A 57 -0.76 -7.25 4.83
CA ALA A 57 -2.09 -6.78 4.48
C ALA A 57 -3.10 -7.41 5.45
N SER A 58 -4.04 -6.60 5.95
CA SER A 58 -5.01 -7.00 6.99
C SER A 58 -6.16 -7.85 6.46
N MET A 59 -6.16 -8.16 5.15
CA MET A 59 -7.05 -9.18 4.58
C MET A 59 -6.50 -10.58 4.86
N PRO A 60 -7.35 -11.62 4.97
CA PRO A 60 -6.89 -13.00 5.13
C PRO A 60 -6.06 -13.40 3.91
N LEU A 61 -4.75 -13.32 4.04
CA LEU A 61 -3.78 -13.72 3.02
C LEU A 61 -2.87 -14.75 3.65
N HIS A 62 -2.86 -15.94 3.05
CA HIS A 62 -1.88 -16.99 3.33
C HIS A 62 -0.48 -16.38 3.35
N GLY A 63 0.31 -16.72 4.37
CA GLY A 63 1.64 -16.15 4.60
C GLY A 63 2.47 -16.08 3.32
N ILE A 64 2.59 -14.88 2.76
CA ILE A 64 3.44 -14.61 1.60
C ILE A 64 4.82 -14.33 2.16
N ASP A 65 5.63 -15.39 2.29
CA ASP A 65 7.04 -15.29 2.64
C ASP A 65 7.84 -14.95 1.37
N SER A 66 7.77 -13.69 0.94
CA SER A 66 8.55 -13.22 -0.20
C SER A 66 8.85 -11.73 -0.12
N ILE A 67 10.05 -11.35 -0.59
CA ILE A 67 10.55 -9.98 -0.56
C ILE A 67 10.09 -9.22 -1.80
N VAL A 68 9.45 -8.08 -1.58
CA VAL A 68 9.06 -7.12 -2.61
C VAL A 68 10.30 -6.42 -3.14
N ARG A 69 10.41 -6.37 -4.47
CA ARG A 69 11.46 -5.64 -5.20
C ARG A 69 10.92 -4.37 -5.85
N LYS A 70 9.64 -4.35 -6.19
CA LYS A 70 8.97 -3.25 -6.88
C LYS A 70 7.61 -2.97 -6.29
N VAL A 71 7.27 -1.69 -6.23
CA VAL A 71 5.96 -1.17 -5.81
C VAL A 71 5.39 -0.36 -6.96
N ILE A 72 4.19 -0.72 -7.39
CA ILE A 72 3.49 -0.08 -8.50
C ILE A 72 2.22 0.57 -7.94
N PHE A 73 2.14 1.89 -8.07
CA PHE A 73 1.00 2.67 -7.65
C PHE A 73 0.09 2.97 -8.83
N THR A 74 -1.21 2.82 -8.59
CA THR A 74 -2.24 3.43 -9.43
C THR A 74 -3.09 4.36 -8.55
N ASN A 75 -4.09 4.97 -9.16
CA ASN A 75 -5.04 5.78 -8.40
C ASN A 75 -5.81 4.92 -7.38
N GLU A 76 -6.09 3.65 -7.68
CA GLU A 76 -7.08 2.85 -6.95
C GLU A 76 -6.49 1.57 -6.33
N ALA A 77 -5.20 1.32 -6.52
CA ALA A 77 -4.54 0.10 -6.10
C ALA A 77 -3.03 0.27 -5.95
N ILE A 78 -2.43 -0.64 -5.18
CA ILE A 78 -0.99 -0.83 -5.05
C ILE A 78 -0.67 -2.28 -5.39
N THR A 79 0.30 -2.49 -6.28
CA THR A 79 0.81 -3.81 -6.63
C THR A 79 2.24 -3.96 -6.11
N LEU A 80 2.48 -5.02 -5.35
CA LEU A 80 3.77 -5.41 -4.78
C LEU A 80 4.31 -6.59 -5.57
N ARG A 81 5.51 -6.43 -6.16
CA ARG A 81 6.16 -7.46 -6.98
C ARG A 81 7.53 -7.82 -6.45
N GLY A 82 7.80 -9.12 -6.40
CA GLY A 82 9.08 -9.72 -6.08
C GLY A 82 9.30 -10.98 -6.91
N GLU A 83 10.26 -11.82 -6.54
CA GLU A 83 10.54 -13.06 -7.28
C GLU A 83 9.40 -14.06 -7.21
N SER A 84 8.76 -14.18 -6.03
CA SER A 84 7.67 -15.12 -5.77
C SER A 84 6.40 -14.43 -5.26
N VAL A 85 6.31 -13.11 -5.39
CA VAL A 85 5.12 -12.33 -5.01
C VAL A 85 4.66 -11.44 -6.16
N ASP A 86 3.38 -11.51 -6.48
CA ASP A 86 2.63 -10.53 -7.27
C ASP A 86 1.31 -10.31 -6.54
N TYR A 87 1.30 -9.37 -5.61
CA TYR A 87 0.17 -9.08 -4.76
C TYR A 87 -0.40 -7.70 -5.09
N THR A 88 -1.71 -7.61 -5.32
CA THR A 88 -2.37 -6.32 -5.57
C THR A 88 -3.39 -6.04 -4.48
N TYR A 89 -3.14 -4.98 -3.72
CA TYR A 89 -4.11 -4.37 -2.82
C TYR A 89 -4.98 -3.39 -3.60
N ARG A 90 -6.28 -3.66 -3.69
CA ARG A 90 -7.25 -2.76 -4.31
C ARG A 90 -7.98 -2.00 -3.23
N ILE A 91 -8.00 -0.67 -3.33
CA ILE A 91 -8.74 0.17 -2.40
C ILE A 91 -10.24 -0.10 -2.63
N PRO A 92 -11.00 -0.52 -1.60
CA PRO A 92 -12.43 -0.75 -1.73
C PRO A 92 -13.17 0.49 -2.27
N PRO A 93 -14.18 0.33 -3.14
CA PRO A 93 -14.99 1.45 -3.64
C PRO A 93 -15.64 2.27 -2.53
N GLU A 94 -15.94 1.61 -1.41
CA GLU A 94 -16.54 2.24 -0.23
C GLU A 94 -15.60 3.24 0.45
N ILE A 95 -14.30 3.05 0.30
CA ILE A 95 -13.28 3.95 0.80
C ILE A 95 -12.95 5.00 -0.28
N LEU A 96 -12.82 4.58 -1.55
CA LEU A 96 -12.49 5.47 -2.67
C LEU A 96 -13.47 6.63 -2.85
N ARG A 97 -14.74 6.46 -2.48
CA ARG A 97 -15.75 7.54 -2.53
C ARG A 97 -15.36 8.79 -1.73
N HIS A 98 -14.45 8.64 -0.76
CA HIS A 98 -13.99 9.72 0.11
C HIS A 98 -12.86 10.56 -0.47
N ARG A 99 -12.37 10.21 -1.66
CA ARG A 99 -11.26 10.94 -2.26
C ARG A 99 -11.69 12.35 -2.68
N GLY A 100 -11.03 13.36 -2.13
CA GLY A 100 -11.26 14.77 -2.47
C GLY A 100 -12.42 15.42 -1.71
N GLU A 101 -12.98 14.73 -0.71
CA GLU A 101 -13.77 15.37 0.36
C GLU A 101 -12.88 16.23 1.26
#